data_AF-A0A9D8LFM3-F1
#
_entry.id   AF-A0A9D8LFM3-F1
#
_cell.length_a   1.000
_cell.length_b   1.000
_cell.length_c   1.000
_cell.angle_alpha   90.00
_cell.angle_beta   90.00
_cell.angle_gamma   90.00
#
_symmetry.space_group_name_H-M   'P 1'
#
loop_
_entity.id
_entity.type
_entity.pdbx_description
1 polymer ?
#
loop_
_entity_poly.entity_id
_entity_poly.type
_entity_poly.pdbx_seq_one_letter_code
_entity_poly.pdbx_strand_id
1 'polypeptide(L)'
;MFAGLAYAGGGNRCYWQGGFYETVAPRIGLKPRRVVGASAGAVAMLYTALGLGPTVRELVREACLGRTSEVDWPAFRRGGRLFPVGELYEQMLAQLFTADRLAALQARADFLVAVSRPPRFWPLPVAAALGIGAYQLEKRLHRPVHPTAGRRLGFVPDLVRIADCATPAELVAALMASASVPPFMPGGLVAGRAALDGGLVDSAPAWALAE
;
A
#
# COMPACT_ATOMS: atom_id res chain seq x y z
N MET A 1 -0.30 -26.97 4.86
CA MET A 1 -1.17 -25.86 4.41
C MET A 1 -0.60 -24.58 4.98
N PHE A 2 -0.33 -23.55 4.17
CA PHE A 2 0.22 -22.29 4.70
C PHE A 2 -0.90 -21.50 5.41
N ALA A 3 -0.68 -21.16 6.69
CA ALA A 3 -1.69 -20.47 7.50
C ALA A 3 -1.92 -19.03 7.04
N GLY A 4 -0.87 -18.35 6.55
CA GLY A 4 -0.98 -17.00 6.02
C GLY A 4 0.12 -16.63 5.03
N LEU A 5 -0.03 -15.46 4.43
CA LEU A 5 0.89 -14.90 3.45
C LEU A 5 1.06 -13.39 3.69
N ALA A 6 2.30 -12.90 3.72
CA ALA A 6 2.60 -11.49 3.92
C ALA A 6 3.26 -10.88 2.68
N TYR A 7 2.72 -9.76 2.21
CA TYR A 7 3.26 -8.96 1.11
C TYR A 7 4.01 -7.77 1.67
N ALA A 8 5.28 -7.66 1.31
CA ALA A 8 6.12 -6.56 1.76
C ALA A 8 5.84 -5.27 0.98
N GLY A 9 5.95 -4.12 1.64
CA GLY A 9 5.96 -2.82 0.98
C GLY A 9 7.29 -2.54 0.27
N GLY A 10 7.28 -1.61 -0.68
CA GLY A 10 8.50 -1.30 -1.45
C GLY A 10 8.33 -0.48 -2.73
N GLY A 11 7.18 0.17 -2.92
CA GLY A 11 6.85 0.92 -4.14
C GLY A 11 6.79 0.02 -5.37
N ASN A 12 7.25 0.52 -6.53
CA ASN A 12 7.23 -0.19 -7.82
C ASN A 12 7.92 -1.55 -7.80
N ARG A 13 8.81 -1.83 -6.84
CA ARG A 13 9.41 -3.16 -6.71
C ARG A 13 8.36 -4.23 -6.41
N CYS A 14 7.21 -3.90 -5.84
CA CYS A 14 6.20 -4.89 -5.45
C CYS A 14 5.58 -5.65 -6.64
N TYR A 15 5.76 -5.22 -7.89
CA TYR A 15 5.28 -5.98 -9.06
C TYR A 15 5.90 -7.39 -9.14
N TRP A 16 7.12 -7.61 -8.63
CA TRP A 16 7.72 -8.96 -8.60
C TRP A 16 6.91 -9.92 -7.72
N GLN A 17 6.31 -9.43 -6.62
CA GLN A 17 5.50 -10.25 -5.70
C GLN A 17 4.27 -10.79 -6.43
N GLY A 18 3.69 -9.98 -7.33
CA GLY A 18 2.57 -10.40 -8.16
C GLY A 18 2.97 -11.51 -9.13
N GLY A 19 4.09 -11.32 -9.84
CA GLY A 19 4.64 -12.35 -10.74
C GLY A 19 5.01 -13.65 -10.02
N PHE A 20 5.57 -13.57 -8.80
CA PHE A 20 5.82 -14.73 -7.95
C PHE A 20 4.53 -15.46 -7.62
N TYR A 21 3.49 -14.74 -7.15
CA TYR A 21 2.21 -15.35 -6.81
C TYR A 21 1.56 -16.02 -8.03
N GLU A 22 1.48 -15.33 -9.17
CA GLU A 22 0.93 -15.86 -10.43
C GLU A 22 1.64 -17.14 -10.89
N THR A 23 2.95 -17.23 -10.69
CA THR A 23 3.77 -18.37 -11.18
C THR A 23 3.79 -19.54 -10.20
N VAL A 24 3.92 -19.26 -8.90
CA VAL A 24 4.21 -20.26 -7.87
C VAL A 24 2.94 -20.73 -7.17
N ALA A 25 1.99 -19.84 -6.89
CA ALA A 25 0.79 -20.18 -6.12
C ALA A 25 -0.01 -21.35 -6.73
N PRO A 26 -0.25 -21.41 -8.06
CA PRO A 26 -0.97 -22.53 -8.67
C PRO A 26 -0.22 -23.86 -8.54
N ARG A 27 1.12 -23.84 -8.66
CA ARG A 27 1.97 -25.05 -8.65
C ARG A 27 2.04 -25.72 -7.28
N ILE A 28 1.94 -24.94 -6.21
CA ILE A 28 1.98 -25.44 -4.83
C ILE A 28 0.60 -25.49 -4.17
N GLY A 29 -0.46 -25.15 -4.92
CA GLY A 29 -1.82 -25.07 -4.38
C GLY A 29 -1.95 -24.06 -3.23
N LEU A 30 -1.25 -22.92 -3.31
CA LEU A 30 -1.23 -21.90 -2.26
C LEU A 30 -2.63 -21.29 -2.07
N LYS A 31 -3.23 -21.54 -0.91
CA LYS A 31 -4.58 -21.06 -0.52
C LYS A 31 -4.55 -20.50 0.91
N PRO A 32 -3.92 -19.33 1.12
CA PRO A 32 -3.80 -18.75 2.46
C PRO A 32 -5.18 -18.30 2.94
N ARG A 33 -5.48 -18.52 4.23
CA ARG A 33 -6.75 -18.07 4.84
C ARG A 33 -6.71 -16.60 5.28
N ARG A 34 -5.52 -16.14 5.68
CA ARG A 34 -5.23 -14.77 6.09
C ARG A 34 -4.06 -14.23 5.26
N VAL A 35 -4.21 -13.03 4.71
CA VAL A 35 -3.20 -12.40 3.87
C VAL A 35 -3.05 -10.94 4.29
N VAL A 36 -1.83 -10.47 4.49
CA VAL A 36 -1.56 -9.10 4.89
C VAL A 36 -0.60 -8.44 3.91
N GLY A 37 -0.79 -7.15 3.64
CA GLY A 37 0.15 -6.37 2.84
C GLY A 37 0.34 -4.96 3.37
N ALA A 38 1.51 -4.39 3.10
CA ALA A 38 1.80 -2.97 3.36
C ALA A 38 2.14 -2.25 2.04
N SER A 39 1.75 -0.97 1.93
CA SER A 39 2.11 -0.10 0.81
C SER A 39 1.72 -0.74 -0.54
N ALA A 40 2.54 -0.57 -1.58
CA ALA A 40 2.32 -1.22 -2.87
C ALA A 40 2.23 -2.77 -2.80
N GLY A 41 2.72 -3.40 -1.72
CA GLY A 41 2.52 -4.83 -1.46
C GLY A 41 1.07 -5.19 -1.16
N ALA A 42 0.33 -4.31 -0.47
CA ALA A 42 -1.12 -4.49 -0.26
C ALA A 42 -1.90 -4.47 -1.58
N VAL A 43 -1.47 -3.64 -2.54
CA VAL A 43 -2.08 -3.62 -3.87
C VAL A 43 -1.72 -4.88 -4.65
N ALA A 44 -0.45 -5.33 -4.58
CA ALA A 44 -0.01 -6.61 -5.15
C ALA A 44 -0.81 -7.81 -4.64
N MET A 45 -1.04 -7.86 -3.33
CA MET A 45 -1.90 -8.84 -2.68
C MET A 45 -3.29 -8.89 -3.32
N LEU A 46 -3.97 -7.75 -3.43
CA LEU A 46 -5.36 -7.73 -3.87
C LEU A 46 -5.52 -7.96 -5.37
N TYR A 47 -4.70 -7.34 -6.22
CA TYR A 47 -4.82 -7.57 -7.66
C TYR A 47 -4.47 -9.01 -8.04
N THR A 48 -3.50 -9.65 -7.37
CA THR A 48 -3.18 -11.06 -7.65
C THR A 48 -4.24 -12.02 -7.14
N ALA A 49 -4.84 -11.73 -5.97
CA ALA A 49 -5.99 -12.49 -5.51
C ALA A 49 -7.13 -12.45 -6.54
N LEU A 50 -7.32 -11.33 -7.25
CA LEU A 50 -8.34 -11.18 -8.29
C LEU A 50 -7.90 -11.65 -9.69
N GLY A 51 -6.65 -12.08 -9.88
CA GLY A 51 -6.12 -12.46 -11.19
C GLY A 51 -5.95 -11.27 -12.16
N LEU A 52 -5.84 -10.04 -11.63
CA LEU A 52 -5.76 -8.80 -12.41
C LEU A 52 -4.33 -8.41 -12.81
N GLY A 53 -3.35 -9.28 -12.59
CA GLY A 53 -1.93 -9.02 -12.90
C GLY A 53 -1.66 -8.45 -14.29
N PRO A 54 -2.14 -9.10 -15.38
CA PRO A 54 -1.98 -8.57 -16.73
C PRO A 54 -2.57 -7.17 -16.91
N THR A 55 -3.77 -6.93 -16.38
CA THR A 55 -4.45 -5.63 -16.44
C THR A 55 -3.65 -4.55 -15.72
N VAL A 56 -3.15 -4.83 -14.51
CA VAL A 56 -2.34 -3.87 -13.75
C VAL A 56 -1.06 -3.51 -14.50
N ARG A 57 -0.36 -4.50 -15.06
CA ARG A 57 0.86 -4.25 -15.85
C ARG A 57 0.60 -3.36 -17.05
N GLU A 58 -0.54 -3.54 -17.72
CA GLU A 58 -0.91 -2.72 -18.86
C GLU A 58 -1.27 -1.29 -18.46
N LEU A 59 -2.08 -1.11 -17.41
CA LEU A 59 -2.41 0.23 -16.89
C LEU A 59 -1.17 1.00 -16.46
N VAL A 60 -0.22 0.33 -15.79
CA VAL A 60 1.05 0.94 -15.38
C VAL A 60 1.91 1.27 -16.58
N ARG A 61 2.00 0.38 -17.57
CA ARG A 61 2.72 0.63 -18.82
C ARG A 61 2.16 1.88 -19.50
N GLU A 62 0.85 1.93 -19.73
CA GLU A 62 0.16 3.05 -20.36
C GLU A 62 0.36 4.36 -19.58
N ALA A 63 0.23 4.33 -18.25
CA ALA A 63 0.44 5.51 -17.42
C ALA A 63 1.87 6.06 -17.50
N CYS A 64 2.85 5.19 -17.74
CA CYS A 64 4.27 5.56 -17.87
C CYS A 64 4.70 5.90 -19.31
N LEU A 65 3.93 5.52 -20.33
CA LEU A 65 4.30 5.79 -21.73
C LEU A 65 4.48 7.30 -21.97
N GLY A 66 5.63 7.66 -22.55
CA GLY A 66 5.95 9.06 -22.86
C GLY A 66 6.30 9.92 -21.65
N ARG A 67 6.30 9.39 -20.42
CA ARG A 67 6.75 10.11 -19.22
C ARG A 67 8.20 9.78 -18.90
N THR A 68 9.02 10.81 -18.80
CA THR A 68 10.45 10.70 -18.46
C THR A 68 10.78 11.28 -17.08
N SER A 69 9.78 11.85 -16.40
CA SER A 69 9.93 12.54 -15.12
C SER A 69 8.76 12.23 -14.19
N GLU A 70 9.06 12.08 -12.90
CA GLU A 70 8.07 11.99 -11.82
C GLU A 70 7.48 13.36 -11.46
N VAL A 71 8.08 14.44 -11.97
CA VAL A 71 7.69 15.84 -11.76
C VAL A 71 7.02 16.40 -13.01
N ASP A 72 5.84 17.02 -12.84
CA ASP A 72 5.10 17.72 -13.88
C ASP A 72 5.11 19.24 -13.62
N TRP A 73 6.20 19.90 -14.01
CA TRP A 73 6.34 21.35 -13.90
C TRP A 73 5.28 22.13 -14.69
N PRO A 74 4.93 21.74 -15.93
CA PRO A 74 3.84 22.38 -16.65
C PRO A 74 2.50 22.32 -15.90
N ALA A 75 2.13 21.17 -15.32
CA ALA A 75 0.91 21.05 -14.53
C ALA A 75 0.95 21.94 -13.29
N PHE A 76 2.07 21.95 -12.55
CA PHE A 76 2.23 22.79 -11.37
C PHE A 76 2.07 24.28 -11.68
N ARG A 77 2.66 24.77 -12.79
CA ARG A 77 2.51 26.17 -13.24
C ARG A 77 1.06 26.54 -13.60
N ARG A 78 0.23 25.57 -13.95
CA ARG A 78 -1.22 25.76 -14.21
C ARG A 78 -2.08 25.56 -12.95
N GLY A 79 -1.46 25.45 -11.76
CA GLY A 79 -2.17 25.21 -10.49
C GLY A 79 -2.46 23.73 -10.19
N GLY A 80 -1.93 22.80 -10.99
CA GLY A 80 -2.03 21.36 -10.77
C GLY A 80 -1.01 20.82 -9.76
N ARG A 81 -0.98 19.49 -9.59
CA ARG A 81 -0.04 18.82 -8.67
C ARG A 81 1.36 18.71 -9.30
N LEU A 82 2.39 18.98 -8.50
CA LEU A 82 3.79 18.81 -8.93
C LEU A 82 4.16 17.33 -9.16
N PHE A 83 3.61 16.44 -8.33
CA PHE A 83 3.80 15.00 -8.41
C PHE A 83 2.47 14.33 -8.79
N PRO A 84 2.29 13.86 -10.04
CA PRO A 84 1.04 13.26 -10.49
C PRO A 84 0.84 11.83 -9.98
N VAL A 85 1.89 11.19 -9.45
CA VAL A 85 1.87 9.77 -9.07
C VAL A 85 0.74 9.41 -8.11
N GLY A 86 0.44 10.25 -7.12
CA GLY A 86 -0.66 10.00 -6.18
C GLY A 86 -2.02 9.96 -6.86
N GLU A 87 -2.26 10.86 -7.81
CA GLU A 87 -3.52 10.93 -8.56
C GLU A 87 -3.64 9.77 -9.56
N LEU A 88 -2.58 9.48 -10.30
CA LEU A 88 -2.54 8.34 -11.24
C LEU A 88 -2.76 7.01 -10.49
N TYR A 89 -2.16 6.87 -9.32
CA TYR A 89 -2.32 5.68 -8.49
C TYR A 89 -3.75 5.56 -7.97
N GLU A 90 -4.32 6.62 -7.43
CA GLU A 90 -5.72 6.63 -6.96
C GLU A 90 -6.71 6.28 -8.08
N GLN A 91 -6.53 6.85 -9.27
CA GLN A 91 -7.35 6.54 -10.45
C GLN A 91 -7.23 5.07 -10.85
N MET A 92 -6.01 4.53 -10.89
CA MET A 92 -5.79 3.11 -11.17
C MET A 92 -6.48 2.23 -10.11
N LEU A 93 -6.38 2.56 -8.82
CA LEU A 93 -7.04 1.80 -7.77
C LEU A 93 -8.56 1.86 -7.89
N ALA A 94 -9.14 3.02 -8.17
CA ALA A 94 -10.58 3.18 -8.38
C ALA A 94 -11.09 2.38 -9.59
N GLN A 95 -10.30 2.30 -10.67
CA GLN A 95 -10.60 1.46 -11.83
C GLN A 95 -10.49 -0.04 -11.52
N LEU A 96 -9.54 -0.43 -10.66
CA LEU A 96 -9.30 -1.82 -10.31
C LEU A 96 -10.30 -2.35 -9.29
N PHE A 97 -10.70 -1.58 -8.29
CA PHE A 97 -11.53 -2.05 -7.20
C PHE A 97 -12.96 -1.53 -7.35
N THR A 98 -13.79 -2.31 -8.03
CA THR A 98 -15.23 -2.09 -8.16
C THR A 98 -15.99 -2.76 -7.01
N ALA A 99 -17.29 -2.49 -6.88
CA ALA A 99 -18.15 -3.12 -5.87
C ALA A 99 -18.11 -4.66 -5.96
N ASP A 100 -18.22 -5.21 -7.17
CA ASP A 100 -18.16 -6.67 -7.39
C ASP A 100 -16.82 -7.27 -6.98
N ARG A 101 -15.72 -6.56 -7.26
CA ARG A 101 -14.37 -7.03 -6.92
C ARG A 101 -14.09 -6.92 -5.42
N LEU A 102 -14.62 -5.90 -4.74
CA LEU A 102 -14.59 -5.82 -3.29
C LEU A 102 -15.34 -7.01 -2.67
N ALA A 103 -16.57 -7.29 -3.13
CA ALA A 103 -17.35 -8.43 -2.65
C ALA A 103 -16.61 -9.77 -2.90
N ALA A 104 -15.99 -9.93 -4.07
CA ALA A 104 -15.19 -11.11 -4.39
C ALA A 104 -13.97 -11.29 -3.46
N LEU A 105 -13.30 -10.20 -3.08
CA LEU A 105 -12.20 -10.24 -2.11
C LEU A 105 -12.70 -10.63 -0.71
N GLN A 106 -13.80 -10.01 -0.26
CA GLN A 106 -14.40 -10.27 1.06
C GLN A 106 -14.84 -11.73 1.25
N ALA A 107 -15.30 -12.38 0.16
CA ALA A 107 -15.67 -13.79 0.18
C ALA A 107 -14.49 -14.77 0.12
N ARG A 108 -13.28 -14.32 -0.22
CA ARG A 108 -12.18 -15.21 -0.60
C ARG A 108 -11.19 -15.53 0.53
N ALA A 109 -10.77 -14.52 1.29
CA ALA A 109 -9.84 -14.68 2.40
C ALA A 109 -9.93 -13.48 3.35
N ASP A 110 -9.32 -13.59 4.53
CA ASP A 110 -9.16 -12.47 5.46
C ASP A 110 -7.97 -11.61 5.01
N PHE A 111 -8.26 -10.58 4.22
CA PHE A 111 -7.27 -9.62 3.72
C PHE A 111 -7.10 -8.44 4.68
N LEU A 112 -5.84 -8.12 4.98
CA LEU A 112 -5.43 -7.09 5.92
C LEU A 112 -4.49 -6.09 5.24
N VAL A 113 -4.78 -4.80 5.37
CA VAL A 113 -3.91 -3.72 4.90
C VAL A 113 -3.24 -3.07 6.10
N ALA A 114 -1.92 -3.18 6.18
CA ALA A 114 -1.14 -2.58 7.25
C ALA A 114 -0.99 -1.08 7.01
N VAL A 115 -1.32 -0.29 8.04
CA VAL A 115 -1.14 1.16 8.07
C VAL A 115 -0.43 1.57 9.35
N SER A 116 0.13 2.77 9.35
CA SER A 116 0.75 3.35 10.54
C SER A 116 -0.08 4.51 11.06
N ARG A 117 -0.36 4.51 12.37
CA ARG A 117 -1.08 5.60 13.03
C ARG A 117 -0.07 6.58 13.64
N PRO A 118 -0.07 7.86 13.23
CA PRO A 118 0.83 8.85 13.81
C PRO A 118 0.43 9.18 15.25
N PRO A 119 1.35 9.73 16.06
CA PRO A 119 1.05 10.23 17.40
C PRO A 119 -0.11 11.25 17.39
N ARG A 120 -1.05 11.14 18.34
CA ARG A 120 -2.29 11.93 18.39
C ARG A 120 -2.12 13.46 18.34
N PHE A 121 -0.99 13.97 18.82
CA PHE A 121 -0.75 15.41 18.95
C PHE A 121 0.10 16.00 17.81
N TRP A 122 0.48 15.18 16.83
CA TRP A 122 1.29 15.67 15.72
C TRP A 122 0.41 16.04 14.53
N PRO A 123 0.55 17.26 13.98
CA PRO A 123 -0.03 17.58 12.68
C PRO A 123 0.46 16.57 11.64
N LEU A 124 -0.46 16.07 10.80
CA LEU A 124 -0.16 15.00 9.84
C LEU A 124 1.05 15.30 8.93
N PRO A 125 1.26 16.54 8.42
CA PRO A 125 2.46 16.85 7.63
C PRO A 125 3.76 16.70 8.42
N VAL A 126 3.76 17.08 9.70
CA VAL A 126 4.93 16.96 10.59
C VAL A 126 5.22 15.49 10.87
N ALA A 127 4.18 14.72 11.20
CA ALA A 127 4.33 13.29 11.42
C ALA A 127 4.86 12.57 10.16
N ALA A 128 4.28 12.87 8.99
CA ALA A 128 4.74 12.30 7.73
C ALA A 128 6.22 12.62 7.47
N ALA A 129 6.62 13.89 7.59
CA ALA A 129 8.00 14.32 7.35
C ALA A 129 9.00 13.62 8.27
N LEU A 130 8.73 13.58 9.58
CA LEU A 130 9.62 12.95 10.56
C LEU A 130 9.65 11.43 10.43
N GLY A 131 8.49 10.79 10.26
CA GLY A 131 8.38 9.34 10.09
C GLY A 131 9.11 8.84 8.84
N ILE A 132 8.86 9.47 7.69
CA ILE A 132 9.49 9.11 6.42
C ILE A 132 10.98 9.41 6.46
N GLY A 133 11.39 10.57 6.99
CA GLY A 133 12.80 10.93 7.13
C GLY A 133 13.57 9.89 7.95
N ALA A 134 13.05 9.50 9.11
CA ALA A 134 13.67 8.51 9.97
C ALA A 134 13.71 7.12 9.32
N TYR A 135 12.64 6.71 8.65
CA TYR A 135 12.57 5.46 7.89
C TYR A 135 13.61 5.38 6.77
N GLN A 136 13.71 6.45 5.96
CA GLN A 136 14.66 6.51 4.85
C GLN A 136 16.11 6.52 5.35
N LEU A 137 16.36 7.20 6.47
CA LEU A 137 17.66 7.20 7.13
C LEU A 137 18.03 5.79 7.65
N GLU A 138 17.13 5.12 8.36
CA GLU A 138 17.34 3.75 8.87
C GLU A 138 17.59 2.76 7.72
N LYS A 139 16.83 2.86 6.63
CA LYS A 139 17.06 2.06 5.42
C LYS A 139 18.43 2.32 4.80
N ARG A 140 18.88 3.58 4.74
CA ARG A 140 20.17 3.93 4.15
C ARG A 140 21.33 3.43 4.99
N LEU A 141 21.21 3.48 6.32
CA LEU A 141 22.27 3.12 7.25
C LEU A 141 22.33 1.62 7.57
N HIS A 142 21.18 0.98 7.77
CA HIS A 142 21.10 -0.37 8.34
C HIS A 142 20.42 -1.40 7.43
N ARG A 143 19.72 -0.96 6.38
CA ARG A 143 18.97 -1.83 5.44
C ARG A 143 18.12 -2.93 6.14
N PRO A 144 17.37 -2.63 7.23
CA PRO A 144 16.65 -3.66 7.96
C PRO A 144 15.45 -4.17 7.15
N VAL A 145 15.10 -5.44 7.37
CA VAL A 145 13.84 -6.04 6.88
C VAL A 145 12.63 -5.50 7.66
N HIS A 146 12.81 -5.31 8.97
CA HIS A 146 11.82 -4.77 9.90
C HIS A 146 12.33 -3.43 10.49
N PRO A 147 12.02 -2.29 9.84
CA PRO A 147 12.42 -0.98 10.33
C PRO A 147 11.71 -0.64 11.65
N THR A 148 12.42 -0.03 12.59
CA THR A 148 11.92 0.27 13.93
C THR A 148 11.83 1.76 14.23
N ALA A 149 12.39 2.61 13.38
CA ALA A 149 12.49 4.04 13.61
C ALA A 149 11.12 4.72 13.81
N GLY A 150 10.11 4.35 13.01
CA GLY A 150 8.76 4.90 13.18
C GLY A 150 8.13 4.51 14.52
N ARG A 151 8.31 3.26 14.98
CA ARG A 151 7.85 2.83 16.32
C ARG A 151 8.48 3.66 17.43
N ARG A 152 9.79 3.96 17.30
CA ARG A 152 10.51 4.82 18.26
C ARG A 152 10.01 6.26 18.26
N LEU A 153 9.48 6.74 17.14
CA LEU A 153 8.83 8.05 17.01
C LEU A 153 7.35 8.03 17.47
N GLY A 154 6.85 6.91 17.99
CA GLY A 154 5.49 6.79 18.51
C GLY A 154 4.45 6.42 17.46
N PHE A 155 4.84 5.97 16.27
CA PHE A 155 3.90 5.38 15.32
C PHE A 155 3.44 4.01 15.81
N VAL A 156 2.14 3.77 15.75
CA VAL A 156 1.51 2.53 16.19
C VAL A 156 1.03 1.75 14.97
N PRO A 157 1.28 0.42 14.88
CA PRO A 157 0.70 -0.40 13.82
C PRO A 157 -0.82 -0.42 13.92
N ASP A 158 -1.50 -0.46 12.78
CA ASP A 158 -2.93 -0.74 12.69
C ASP A 158 -3.23 -1.53 11.41
N LEU A 159 -4.34 -2.27 11.43
CA LEU A 159 -4.75 -3.15 10.34
C LEU A 159 -6.14 -2.74 9.87
N VAL A 160 -6.26 -2.48 8.58
CA VAL A 160 -7.54 -2.25 7.93
C VAL A 160 -7.98 -3.57 7.31
N ARG A 161 -9.10 -4.11 7.78
CA ARG A 161 -9.66 -5.36 7.26
C ARG A 161 -10.53 -5.05 6.04
N ILE A 162 -10.30 -5.77 4.94
CA ILE A 162 -11.11 -5.59 3.72
C ILE A 162 -12.58 -5.99 3.96
N ALA A 163 -12.81 -6.91 4.89
CA ALA A 163 -14.16 -7.29 5.33
C ALA A 163 -14.96 -6.12 5.92
N ASP A 164 -14.28 -5.11 6.48
CA ASP A 164 -14.93 -3.97 7.15
C ASP A 164 -15.13 -2.77 6.20
N CYS A 165 -14.60 -2.83 4.96
CA CYS A 165 -14.83 -1.80 3.96
C CYS A 165 -16.26 -1.92 3.39
N ALA A 166 -17.10 -0.91 3.62
CA ALA A 166 -18.47 -0.85 3.12
C ALA A 166 -18.52 -0.47 1.64
N THR A 167 -17.54 0.31 1.16
CA THR A 167 -17.48 0.79 -0.22
C THR A 167 -16.09 0.61 -0.84
N PRO A 168 -15.99 0.53 -2.18
CA PRO A 168 -14.68 0.50 -2.83
C PRO A 168 -13.85 1.76 -2.58
N ALA A 169 -14.50 2.92 -2.37
CA ALA A 169 -13.81 4.15 -2.01
C ALA A 169 -13.07 4.04 -0.67
N GLU A 170 -13.64 3.34 0.32
CA GLU A 170 -12.96 3.06 1.59
C GLU A 170 -11.76 2.13 1.42
N LEU A 171 -11.88 1.12 0.56
CA LEU A 171 -10.75 0.25 0.19
C LEU A 171 -9.64 1.07 -0.47
N VAL A 172 -9.97 1.92 -1.45
CA VAL A 172 -8.99 2.79 -2.12
C VAL A 172 -8.33 3.73 -1.10
N ALA A 173 -9.10 4.35 -0.19
CA ALA A 173 -8.56 5.20 0.86
C ALA A 173 -7.57 4.45 1.77
N ALA A 174 -7.87 3.19 2.13
CA ALA A 174 -6.98 2.35 2.92
C ALA A 174 -5.67 2.03 2.18
N LEU A 175 -5.74 1.70 0.90
CA LEU A 175 -4.57 1.43 0.05
C LEU A 175 -3.73 2.68 -0.18
N MET A 176 -4.36 3.83 -0.42
CA MET A 176 -3.69 5.13 -0.54
C MET A 176 -2.96 5.51 0.75
N ALA A 177 -3.63 5.35 1.90
CA ALA A 177 -3.00 5.62 3.19
C ALA A 177 -1.82 4.66 3.46
N SER A 178 -1.97 3.37 3.15
CA SER A 178 -0.92 2.37 3.29
C SER A 178 0.29 2.64 2.39
N ALA A 179 0.13 3.37 1.29
CA ALA A 179 1.19 3.77 0.36
C ALA A 179 1.65 5.23 0.53
N SER A 180 1.22 5.90 1.61
CA SER A 180 1.41 7.33 1.79
C SER A 180 2.86 7.73 2.09
N VAL A 181 3.43 8.54 1.21
CA VAL A 181 4.78 9.12 1.30
C VAL A 181 4.73 10.57 0.81
N PRO A 182 4.25 11.52 1.63
CA PRO A 182 4.22 12.93 1.23
C PRO A 182 5.64 13.48 0.92
N PRO A 183 5.78 14.39 -0.06
CA PRO A 183 4.70 15.05 -0.82
C PRO A 183 4.19 14.28 -2.05
N PHE A 184 4.78 13.12 -2.40
CA PHE A 184 4.48 12.38 -3.63
C PHE A 184 3.14 11.65 -3.58
N MET A 185 2.91 10.95 -2.48
CA MET A 185 1.72 10.15 -2.21
C MET A 185 0.99 10.77 -1.01
N PRO A 186 -0.23 11.31 -1.18
CA PRO A 186 -0.92 12.01 -0.11
C PRO A 186 -1.25 11.08 1.07
N GLY A 187 -1.25 11.63 2.28
CA GLY A 187 -1.84 10.98 3.45
C GLY A 187 -3.34 11.21 3.50
N GLY A 188 -4.04 10.42 4.31
CA GLY A 188 -5.49 10.51 4.39
C GLY A 188 -6.05 10.01 5.72
N LEU A 189 -7.37 10.01 5.78
CA LEU A 189 -8.12 9.42 6.87
C LEU A 189 -8.62 8.03 6.45
N VAL A 190 -8.47 7.06 7.35
CA VAL A 190 -9.08 5.75 7.23
C VAL A 190 -9.89 5.52 8.49
N ALA A 191 -11.20 5.27 8.33
CA ALA A 191 -12.17 5.20 9.41
C ALA A 191 -12.11 6.43 10.35
N GLY A 192 -12.05 7.63 9.77
CA GLY A 192 -12.00 8.90 10.51
C GLY A 192 -10.69 9.19 11.26
N ARG A 193 -9.68 8.32 11.15
CA ARG A 193 -8.38 8.46 11.82
C ARG A 193 -7.27 8.64 10.80
N ALA A 194 -6.30 9.51 11.09
CA ALA A 194 -5.12 9.67 10.26
C ALA A 194 -4.37 8.34 10.08
N ALA A 195 -3.93 8.06 8.85
CA ALA A 195 -3.15 6.89 8.51
C ALA A 195 -2.04 7.26 7.51
N LEU A 196 -0.90 6.60 7.66
CA LEU A 196 0.28 6.72 6.82
C LEU A 196 0.80 5.32 6.44
N ASP A 197 1.86 5.28 5.64
CA ASP A 197 2.40 4.02 5.11
C ASP A 197 2.74 3.02 6.23
N GLY A 198 2.22 1.79 6.11
CA GLY A 198 2.44 0.71 7.09
C GLY A 198 3.93 0.36 7.26
N GLY A 199 4.72 0.61 6.22
CA GLY A 199 6.16 0.46 6.21
C GLY A 199 6.90 1.34 7.22
N LEU A 200 6.30 2.44 7.71
CA LEU A 200 6.88 3.23 8.81
C LEU A 200 7.01 2.42 10.11
N VAL A 201 6.16 1.41 10.29
CA VAL A 201 6.15 0.53 11.47
C VAL A 201 6.74 -0.83 11.16
N ASP A 202 6.40 -1.42 10.01
CA ASP A 202 7.00 -2.64 9.48
C ASP A 202 6.69 -2.80 7.98
N SER A 203 7.73 -2.83 7.14
CA SER A 203 7.56 -3.05 5.70
C SER A 203 7.19 -4.49 5.34
N ALA A 204 7.39 -5.47 6.21
CA ALA A 204 7.00 -6.86 5.99
C ALA A 204 6.12 -7.32 7.16
N PRO A 205 4.81 -7.01 7.14
CA PRO A 205 3.92 -7.10 8.32
C PRO A 205 3.52 -8.54 8.71
N ALA A 206 4.48 -9.47 8.76
CA ALA A 206 4.24 -10.87 9.09
C ALA A 206 3.71 -11.07 10.52
N TRP A 207 3.94 -10.12 11.42
CA TRP A 207 3.38 -10.10 12.77
C TRP A 207 1.84 -10.18 12.76
N ALA A 208 1.19 -9.63 11.74
CA ALA A 208 -0.27 -9.63 11.60
C ALA A 208 -0.86 -11.00 11.20
N LEU A 209 -0.01 -12.00 10.95
CA LEU A 209 -0.43 -13.38 10.67
C LEU A 209 -0.47 -14.26 11.93
N ALA A 210 0.10 -13.79 13.04
CA ALA A 210 0.17 -14.51 14.32
C ALA A 210 -0.98 -14.16 15.28
N GLU A 211 -1.65 -13.04 15.03
CA GLU A 211 -2.99 -12.73 15.56
C GLU A 211 -4.04 -13.57 14.81
#